data_AF-A0A7J8S3F2-F1
#
_entry.id   AF-A0A7J8S3F2-F1
#
_cell.length_a   1.000
_cell.length_b   1.000
_cell.length_c   1.000
_cell.angle_alpha   90.00
_cell.angle_beta   90.00
_cell.angle_gamma   90.00
#
_symmetry.space_group_name_H-M   'P 1'
#
loop_
_entity.id
_entity.type
_entity.pdbx_description
1 polymer ?
#
loop_
_entity_poly.entity_id
_entity_poly.type
_entity_poly.pdbx_seq_one_letter_code
_entity_poly.pdbx_strand_id
1 'polypeptide(L)'
;MIATAGVVRNNNGDWILNYNRFLDNCSIFDAEIWGLLDDLSLLHEQRHRRVIIQSNSLEAVKVIQDKSLEASSSTLLRRTK
;
A
#
# COMPACT_ATOMS: atom_id res chain seq x y z
N MET A 1 18.02 -6.65 -2.45
CA MET A 1 17.05 -6.68 -3.57
C MET A 1 15.67 -6.77 -2.96
N ILE A 2 14.87 -5.71 -3.06
CA ILE A 2 13.54 -5.65 -2.43
C ILE A 2 12.47 -5.48 -3.49
N ALA A 3 11.36 -6.18 -3.29
CA ALA A 3 10.17 -6.08 -4.12
C ALA A 3 8.96 -5.99 -3.20
N THR A 4 7.89 -5.42 -3.73
CA THR A 4 6.56 -5.45 -3.12
C THR A 4 5.59 -6.17 -4.04
N ALA A 5 4.55 -6.77 -3.48
CA ALA A 5 3.52 -7.47 -4.23
C ALA A 5 2.19 -7.39 -3.49
N GLY A 6 1.10 -7.41 -4.25
CA GLY A 6 -0.26 -7.35 -3.71
C GLY A 6 -1.20 -8.27 -4.48
N VAL A 7 -2.32 -8.60 -3.83
CA VAL A 7 -3.41 -9.39 -4.41
C VAL A 7 -4.73 -8.71 -4.11
N VAL A 8 -5.47 -8.40 -5.17
CA VAL A 8 -6.83 -7.88 -5.10
C VAL A 8 -7.81 -9.05 -5.10
N ARG A 9 -8.69 -9.08 -4.10
CA ARG A 9 -9.74 -10.09 -3.98
C ARG A 9 -11.12 -9.47 -4.04
N ASN A 10 -12.08 -10.20 -4.61
CA ASN A 10 -13.48 -9.80 -4.56
C ASN A 10 -14.08 -10.08 -3.17
N ASN A 11 -15.35 -9.73 -2.98
CA ASN A 11 -16.04 -9.92 -1.70
C ASN A 11 -16.26 -11.40 -1.32
N ASN A 12 -16.15 -12.33 -2.29
CA ASN A 12 -16.22 -13.78 -2.03
C ASN A 12 -14.85 -14.35 -1.65
N GLY A 13 -13.78 -13.55 -1.72
CA GLY A 13 -12.40 -13.98 -1.50
C GLY A 13 -11.69 -14.48 -2.77
N ASP A 14 -12.34 -14.45 -3.94
CA ASP A 14 -11.73 -14.87 -5.19
C ASP A 14 -10.67 -13.85 -5.63
N TRP A 15 -9.55 -14.35 -6.16
CA TRP A 15 -8.48 -13.49 -6.65
C TRP A 15 -8.89 -12.88 -7.99
N ILE A 16 -8.91 -11.55 -8.06
CA ILE A 16 -9.24 -10.82 -9.29
C ILE A 16 -7.96 -10.46 -10.04
N LEU A 17 -6.94 -10.01 -9.31
CA LEU A 17 -5.71 -9.46 -9.87
C LEU A 17 -4.57 -9.59 -8.86
N ASN A 18 -3.35 -9.74 -9.36
CA ASN A 18 -2.13 -9.61 -8.58
C ASN A 18 -1.18 -8.63 -9.26
N TYR A 19 -0.25 -8.07 -8.50
CA TYR A 19 0.86 -7.29 -9.05
C TYR A 19 2.12 -7.54 -8.25
N ASN A 20 3.26 -7.29 -8.88
CA ASN A 20 4.56 -7.24 -8.24
C ASN A 20 5.35 -6.04 -8.79
N ARG A 21 6.12 -5.40 -7.93
CA ARG A 21 6.96 -4.27 -8.30
C ARG A 21 8.32 -4.41 -7.65
N PHE A 22 9.34 -4.30 -8.49
CA PHE A 22 10.71 -4.20 -8.03
C PHE A 22 11.00 -2.79 -7.50
N LEU A 23 11.54 -2.70 -6.27
CA LEU A 23 11.81 -1.43 -5.59
C LEU A 23 13.30 -1.14 -5.42
N ASP A 24 14.15 -1.98 -6.00
CA ASP A 24 15.62 -1.87 -5.95
C ASP A 24 16.15 -1.90 -4.50
N ASN A 25 16.85 -0.84 -4.06
CA ASN A 25 17.42 -0.72 -2.72
C ASN A 25 16.63 0.29 -1.90
N CYS A 26 15.84 -0.20 -0.95
CA CYS A 26 15.10 0.59 0.03
C CYS A 26 15.09 -0.13 1.39
N SER A 27 14.47 0.46 2.41
CA SER A 27 14.21 -0.26 3.66
C SER A 27 12.99 -1.19 3.51
N ILE A 28 12.88 -2.20 4.36
CA ILE A 28 11.68 -3.07 4.41
C ILE A 28 10.43 -2.22 4.70
N PHE A 29 10.54 -1.23 5.59
CA PHE A 29 9.45 -0.31 5.90
C PHE A 29 9.02 0.50 4.67
N ASP A 30 9.96 1.06 3.91
CA ASP A 30 9.64 1.80 2.69
C ASP A 30 8.96 0.90 1.65
N ALA A 31 9.38 -0.36 1.54
CA ALA A 31 8.77 -1.31 0.61
C ALA A 31 7.32 -1.65 0.94
N GLU A 32 6.99 -1.76 2.23
CA GLU A 32 5.62 -1.93 2.70
C GLU A 32 4.76 -0.69 2.39
N ILE A 33 5.27 0.51 2.65
CA ILE A 33 4.56 1.76 2.32
C ILE A 33 4.34 1.90 0.81
N TRP A 34 5.35 1.58 0.00
CA TRP A 34 5.21 1.55 -1.46
C TRP A 34 4.18 0.53 -1.92
N GLY A 35 4.18 -0.67 -1.33
CA GLY A 35 3.17 -1.70 -1.61
C GLY A 35 1.75 -1.18 -1.39
N LEU A 36 1.51 -0.55 -0.24
CA LEU A 36 0.19 -0.01 0.12
C LEU A 36 -0.22 1.17 -0.76
N LEU A 37 0.72 2.00 -1.17
CA LEU A 37 0.46 3.08 -2.13
C LEU A 37 0.09 2.52 -3.50
N ASP A 38 0.79 1.48 -3.97
CA ASP A 38 0.50 0.82 -5.24
C ASP A 38 -0.88 0.14 -5.20
N ASP A 39 -1.22 -0.55 -4.10
CA ASP A 39 -2.55 -1.14 -3.85
C ASP A 39 -3.66 -0.08 -3.95
N LEU A 40 -3.49 1.04 -3.21
CA LEU A 40 -4.45 2.14 -3.19
C LEU A 40 -4.62 2.78 -4.57
N SER A 41 -3.51 3.02 -5.27
CA SER A 41 -3.53 3.65 -6.60
C SER A 41 -4.25 2.76 -7.61
N LEU A 42 -3.94 1.46 -7.61
CA LEU A 42 -4.58 0.46 -8.47
C LEU A 42 -6.09 0.39 -8.23
N LEU A 43 -6.52 0.29 -6.97
CA LEU A 43 -7.93 0.21 -6.61
C LEU A 43 -8.68 1.51 -6.94
N HIS A 44 -8.01 2.65 -6.78
CA HIS A 44 -8.56 3.96 -7.14
C HIS A 44 -8.75 4.11 -8.66
N GLU A 45 -7.79 3.68 -9.48
CA GLU A 45 -7.90 3.64 -10.94
C GLU A 45 -9.07 2.74 -11.39
N GLN A 46 -9.28 1.62 -10.70
CA GLN A 46 -10.42 0.72 -10.90
C GLN A 46 -11.76 1.23 -10.34
N ARG A 47 -11.79 2.45 -9.78
CA ARG A 47 -12.98 3.10 -9.22
C ARG A 47 -13.61 2.37 -8.03
N HIS A 48 -12.84 1.52 -7.33
CA HIS A 48 -13.31 0.90 -6.09
C HIS A 48 -13.32 1.93 -4.95
N ARG A 49 -14.52 2.28 -4.47
CA ARG A 49 -14.70 3.32 -3.42
C ARG A 49 -14.64 2.80 -1.99
N ARG A 50 -14.84 1.50 -1.80
CA ARG A 50 -14.85 0.85 -0.49
C ARG A 50 -14.01 -0.41 -0.60
N VAL A 51 -12.83 -0.37 0.01
CA VAL A 51 -11.85 -1.45 -0.04
C VAL A 51 -11.37 -1.75 1.37
N ILE A 52 -10.98 -3.00 1.59
CA ILE A 52 -10.31 -3.43 2.82
C ILE A 52 -8.89 -3.77 2.41
N ILE A 53 -7.93 -3.03 2.95
CA ILE A 53 -6.50 -3.30 2.74
C ILE A 53 -6.00 -4.09 3.93
N GLN A 54 -5.25 -5.15 3.65
CA GLN A 54 -4.63 -6.02 4.64
C GLN A 54 -3.11 -5.98 4.43
N SER A 55 -2.36 -5.62 5.48
CA SER A 55 -0.91 -5.71 5.51
C SER A 55 -0.47 -6.49 6.75
N ASN A 56 0.63 -7.21 6.63
CA ASN A 56 1.32 -7.86 7.75
C ASN A 56 2.21 -6.88 8.54
N SER A 57 2.42 -5.67 8.04
CA SER A 57 3.22 -4.62 8.69
C SER A 57 2.34 -3.74 9.55
N LEU A 58 2.29 -4.04 10.85
CA LEU A 58 1.57 -3.22 11.84
C LEU A 58 2.07 -1.77 11.84
N GLU A 59 3.36 -1.56 11.62
CA GLU A 59 3.96 -0.23 11.55
C GLU A 59 3.42 0.57 10.37
N ALA A 60 3.39 -0.03 9.17
CA ALA A 60 2.87 0.62 7.97
C ALA A 60 1.37 0.96 8.11
N VAL A 61 0.58 0.05 8.68
CA VAL A 61 -0.84 0.27 8.96
C VAL A 61 -1.05 1.45 9.92
N LYS A 62 -0.28 1.50 11.02
CA LYS A 62 -0.37 2.59 12.00
C LYS A 62 -0.08 3.94 11.36
N VAL A 63 0.98 3.99 10.54
CA VAL A 63 1.39 5.23 9.85
C VAL A 63 0.29 5.70 8.90
N ILE A 64 -0.29 4.83 8.08
CA ILE A 64 -1.37 5.25 7.17
C ILE A 64 -2.64 5.70 7.92
N GLN A 65 -2.93 5.10 9.08
CA GLN A 65 -4.08 5.49 9.90
C GLN A 65 -3.85 6.78 10.68
N ASP A 66 -2.60 7.17 10.92
CA ASP A 66 -2.27 8.38 11.67
C ASP A 66 -2.53 9.64 10.82
N LYS A 67 -3.62 10.32 11.14
CA LYS A 67 -4.02 11.57 10.47
C LYS A 67 -3.07 12.74 10.74
N SER A 68 -2.20 12.63 11.74
CA SER A 68 -1.28 13.68 12.23
C SER A 68 0.00 13.86 11.40
N LEU A 69 0.25 13.01 10.40
CA LEU A 69 1.50 13.00 9.62
C LEU A 69 1.69 14.18 8.64
N GLU A 70 0.95 15.28 8.81
CA GLU A 70 1.22 16.55 8.11
C GLU A 70 2.66 17.07 8.35
N ALA A 71 3.35 16.56 9.38
CA ALA A 71 4.71 16.92 9.74
C ALA A 71 5.81 15.92 9.31
N SER A 72 5.46 14.79 8.68
CA SER A 72 6.46 13.80 8.27
C SER A 72 7.18 14.25 6.99
N SER A 73 8.50 14.42 7.08
CA SER A 73 9.38 14.80 5.95
C SER A 73 9.47 13.75 4.83
N SER A 74 8.83 12.60 4.99
CA SER A 74 8.79 11.55 3.97
C SER A 74 7.81 11.91 2.85
N THR A 75 8.35 12.12 1.65
CA THR A 75 7.58 12.43 0.44
C THR A 75 6.60 11.32 0.05
N LEU A 76 6.82 10.08 0.52
CA LEU A 76 5.98 8.92 0.24
C LEU A 76 4.68 8.93 1.02
N LEU A 77 4.74 9.29 2.31
CA LEU A 77 3.57 9.35 3.18
C LEU A 77 2.59 10.47 2.77
N ARG A 78 3.09 11.51 2.10
CA ARG A 78 2.24 12.55 1.51
C ARG A 78 1.45 12.05 0.30
N ARG A 79 1.90 11.00 -0.40
CA ARG A 79 1.23 10.46 -1.59
C ARG A 79 0.13 9.45 -1.27
N THR A 80 0.10 8.92 -0.06
CA THR A 80 -0.89 7.91 0.38
C THR A 80 -2.21 8.50 0.89
N LYS A 81 -2.34 9.83 0.99
CA LYS A 81 -3.59 10.56 1.31
C LYS A 81 -4.29 11.05 0.05
#